data_AF-A0A6M5YAH7-F1
#
_entry.id   AF-A0A6M5YAH7-F1
#
_cell.length_a   1.000
_cell.length_b   1.000
_cell.length_c   1.000
_cell.angle_alpha   90.00
_cell.angle_beta   90.00
_cell.angle_gamma   90.00
#
_symmetry.space_group_name_H-M   'P 1'
#
loop_
_entity.id
_entity.type
_entity.pdbx_description
1 polymer ?
#
loop_
_entity_poly.entity_id
_entity_poly.type
_entity_poly.pdbx_seq_one_letter_code
_entity_poly.pdbx_strand_id
1 'polypeptide(L)'
;MDTTRRRFFALLSALPLFSFFSTVNYRRSVTLLPTPPCDDHDEPTPPLEEGPFYSPRSPERNSLLEQGMAGTPLVLSGQVLNTNCKPVANVLLDWWQADNGGEYDNKGFRLRGHQYSDRNGRFQLETIVPGLYPGRTRHLHVKVQAPNQRILTTQLFFPDEPHNQRDRIFDPALLMAIRQKGDTQRADYTFVVNA
;
A
#
# COMPACT_ATOMS: atom_id res chain seq x y z
N MET A 1 -47.73 -73.48 -18.50
CA MET A 1 -47.97 -72.67 -17.30
C MET A 1 -46.68 -71.93 -17.00
N ASP A 2 -46.55 -70.70 -17.47
CA ASP A 2 -45.96 -69.64 -16.65
C ASP A 2 -46.22 -68.29 -17.30
N THR A 3 -46.52 -67.30 -16.47
CA THR A 3 -47.02 -65.99 -16.87
C THR A 3 -45.90 -64.97 -16.77
N THR A 4 -45.78 -64.05 -17.74
CA THR A 4 -45.03 -62.81 -17.51
C THR A 4 -45.71 -61.63 -18.18
N ARG A 5 -46.10 -60.68 -17.34
CA ARG A 5 -46.94 -59.51 -17.59
C ARG A 5 -46.27 -58.51 -18.53
N ARG A 6 -47.00 -58.08 -19.57
CA ARG A 6 -46.71 -56.88 -20.37
C ARG A 6 -46.96 -55.62 -19.53
N ARG A 7 -45.95 -54.77 -19.40
CA ARG A 7 -46.07 -53.40 -18.86
C ARG A 7 -46.36 -52.44 -20.02
N PHE A 8 -47.41 -51.64 -19.89
CA PHE A 8 -47.70 -50.49 -20.76
C PHE A 8 -47.53 -49.18 -19.99
N PHE A 9 -47.00 -48.20 -20.72
CA PHE A 9 -46.48 -46.89 -20.31
C PHE A 9 -47.55 -45.90 -19.83
N ALA A 10 -47.14 -44.97 -18.96
CA ALA A 10 -47.67 -43.61 -18.98
C ALA A 10 -46.49 -42.62 -18.84
N LEU A 11 -46.29 -41.85 -19.92
CA LEU A 11 -45.36 -40.73 -20.04
C LEU A 11 -45.88 -39.50 -19.29
N LEU A 12 -45.01 -38.80 -18.58
CA LEU A 12 -45.19 -37.40 -18.21
C LEU A 12 -43.91 -36.65 -18.61
N SER A 13 -44.06 -35.77 -19.60
CA SER A 13 -43.06 -34.90 -20.19
C SER A 13 -42.56 -33.86 -19.18
N ALA A 14 -41.25 -33.85 -18.92
CA ALA A 14 -40.58 -32.76 -18.20
C ALA A 14 -40.04 -31.74 -19.22
N LEU A 15 -40.50 -30.49 -19.15
CA LEU A 15 -39.95 -29.37 -19.90
C LEU A 15 -38.66 -28.87 -19.20
N PRO A 16 -37.55 -28.59 -19.91
CA PRO A 16 -36.37 -28.01 -19.30
C PRO A 16 -36.56 -26.49 -19.17
N LEU A 17 -36.54 -25.99 -17.94
CA LEU A 17 -36.37 -24.56 -17.64
C LEU A 17 -34.92 -24.16 -17.99
N PHE A 18 -34.74 -23.50 -19.14
CA PHE A 18 -33.49 -22.83 -19.46
C PHE A 18 -33.36 -21.56 -18.61
N SER A 19 -32.63 -21.65 -17.51
CA SER A 19 -32.18 -20.47 -16.76
C SER A 19 -31.04 -19.79 -17.54
N PHE A 20 -31.37 -18.70 -18.24
CA PHE A 20 -30.40 -17.78 -18.81
C PHE A 20 -29.66 -17.05 -17.67
N PHE A 21 -28.49 -17.56 -17.27
CA PHE A 21 -27.56 -16.79 -16.45
C PHE A 21 -26.78 -15.83 -17.35
N SER A 22 -27.25 -14.58 -17.43
CA SER A 22 -26.45 -13.49 -17.98
C SER A 22 -25.31 -13.20 -17.01
N THR A 23 -24.09 -13.57 -17.36
CA THR A 23 -22.88 -13.18 -16.62
C THR A 23 -22.60 -11.71 -16.91
N VAL A 24 -23.22 -10.82 -16.15
CA VAL A 24 -22.82 -9.42 -16.10
C VAL A 24 -21.44 -9.37 -15.43
N ASN A 25 -20.39 -9.25 -16.24
CA ASN A 25 -19.04 -9.00 -15.77
C ASN A 25 -18.96 -7.59 -15.20
N TYR A 26 -19.24 -7.46 -13.91
CA TYR A 26 -19.04 -6.21 -13.17
C TYR A 26 -17.56 -6.05 -12.84
N ARG A 27 -16.76 -5.55 -13.80
CA ARG A 27 -15.44 -5.00 -13.47
C ARG A 27 -15.65 -3.73 -12.66
N ARG A 28 -15.63 -3.87 -11.34
CA ARG A 28 -15.64 -2.75 -10.40
C ARG A 28 -14.32 -2.01 -10.55
N SER A 29 -14.31 -0.96 -11.37
CA SER A 29 -13.21 0.01 -11.38
C SER A 29 -13.31 0.77 -10.08
N VAL A 30 -12.43 0.46 -9.13
CA VAL A 30 -12.31 1.25 -7.90
C VAL A 30 -11.57 2.52 -8.28
N THR A 31 -12.30 3.62 -8.43
CA THR A 31 -11.68 4.94 -8.48
C THR A 31 -11.11 5.19 -7.09
N LEU A 32 -9.78 5.06 -6.93
CA LEU A 32 -9.12 5.47 -5.70
C LEU A 32 -9.41 6.96 -5.51
N LEU A 33 -10.04 7.31 -4.39
CA LEU A 33 -10.17 8.69 -4.00
C LEU A 33 -8.75 9.24 -3.80
N PRO A 34 -8.49 10.52 -4.14
CA PRO A 34 -7.28 11.20 -3.68
C PRO A 34 -7.11 10.96 -2.18
N THR A 35 -5.88 10.91 -1.67
CA THR A 35 -5.63 10.95 -0.23
C THR A 35 -6.54 12.03 0.36
N PRO A 36 -7.41 11.71 1.34
CA PRO A 36 -8.38 12.65 1.84
C PRO A 36 -7.71 14.01 2.13
N PRO A 37 -8.29 15.13 1.67
CA PRO A 37 -7.77 16.43 2.04
C PRO A 37 -7.86 16.52 3.56
N CYS A 38 -6.84 17.12 4.17
CA CYS A 38 -6.86 17.26 5.61
C CYS A 38 -8.07 18.09 6.04
N ASP A 39 -8.83 17.58 7.01
CA ASP A 39 -9.91 18.32 7.66
C ASP A 39 -9.51 18.79 9.07
N ASP A 40 -10.20 19.81 9.58
CA ASP A 40 -9.88 20.49 10.85
C ASP A 40 -10.02 19.58 12.12
N HIS A 41 -10.20 18.25 11.93
CA HIS A 41 -10.26 17.21 12.95
C HIS A 41 -9.52 15.92 12.58
N ASP A 42 -8.61 15.95 11.60
CA ASP A 42 -7.88 14.75 11.19
C ASP A 42 -7.14 14.09 12.37
N GLU A 43 -7.38 12.79 12.52
CA GLU A 43 -6.59 11.96 13.40
C GLU A 43 -5.12 11.93 12.90
N PRO A 44 -4.13 12.06 13.79
CA PRO A 44 -2.73 11.88 13.42
C PRO A 44 -2.52 10.55 12.71
N THR A 45 -1.57 10.51 11.75
CA THR A 45 -1.23 9.28 11.04
C THR A 45 -0.96 8.16 12.04
N PRO A 46 -1.66 7.01 11.94
CA PRO A 46 -1.58 5.97 12.95
C PRO A 46 -0.18 5.34 12.99
N PRO A 47 0.32 4.99 14.19
CA PRO A 47 1.56 4.26 14.33
C PRO A 47 1.37 2.79 13.93
N LEU A 48 2.43 2.19 13.40
CA LEU A 48 2.54 0.74 13.22
C LEU A 48 3.89 0.25 13.72
N GLU A 49 3.99 -1.07 13.85
CA GLU A 49 5.21 -1.74 14.30
C GLU A 49 6.41 -1.40 13.40
N GLU A 50 7.58 -1.20 14.02
CA GLU A 50 8.85 -0.95 13.32
C GLU A 50 9.32 -2.16 12.49
N GLY A 51 9.03 -3.37 12.98
CA GLY A 51 9.63 -4.59 12.47
C GLY A 51 11.12 -4.71 12.81
N PRO A 52 11.75 -5.84 12.46
CA PRO A 52 13.11 -6.17 12.90
C PRO A 52 14.21 -5.56 12.02
N PHE A 53 13.86 -4.87 10.94
CA PHE A 53 14.79 -4.49 9.87
C PHE A 53 15.15 -3.02 9.87
N TYR A 54 14.85 -2.24 10.90
CA TYR A 54 15.31 -0.85 10.97
C TYR A 54 16.83 -0.78 11.21
N SER A 55 17.51 0.20 10.61
CA SER A 55 18.94 0.46 10.80
C SER A 55 19.15 1.96 10.99
N PRO A 56 19.67 2.40 12.16
CA PRO A 56 19.83 3.82 12.45
C PRO A 56 20.99 4.43 11.65
N ARG A 57 21.01 5.77 11.58
CA ARG A 57 22.04 6.56 10.88
C ARG A 57 22.04 6.31 9.37
N SER A 58 20.85 6.20 8.78
CA SER A 58 20.69 6.18 7.33
C SER A 58 21.32 7.42 6.69
N PRO A 59 21.78 7.36 5.43
CA PRO A 59 22.31 8.53 4.73
C PRO A 59 21.19 9.54 4.42
N GLU A 60 21.51 10.83 4.44
CA GLU A 60 20.58 11.86 3.98
C GLU A 60 20.49 11.81 2.45
N ARG A 61 19.33 11.36 1.94
CA ARG A 61 19.01 11.25 0.51
C ARG A 61 17.52 11.08 0.29
N ASN A 62 17.03 11.61 -0.82
CA ASN A 62 15.65 11.44 -1.26
C ASN A 62 15.51 10.39 -2.38
N SER A 63 16.62 9.95 -2.99
CA SER A 63 16.65 8.86 -3.96
C SER A 63 17.39 7.66 -3.37
N LEU A 64 16.68 6.53 -3.29
CA LEU A 64 17.17 5.25 -2.82
C LEU A 64 17.66 4.36 -3.97
N LEU A 65 17.55 4.85 -5.20
CA LEU A 65 17.94 4.14 -6.40
C LEU A 65 19.47 4.06 -6.52
N GLU A 66 19.94 2.89 -6.95
CA GLU A 66 21.35 2.65 -7.27
C GLU A 66 21.45 2.15 -8.72
N GLN A 67 22.62 2.34 -9.34
CA GLN A 67 22.82 1.96 -10.74
C GLN A 67 22.59 0.46 -10.95
N GLY A 68 21.73 0.11 -11.92
CA GLY A 68 21.42 -1.28 -12.24
C GLY A 68 20.46 -1.97 -11.27
N MET A 69 19.84 -1.22 -10.34
CA MET A 69 18.84 -1.77 -9.43
C MET A 69 17.63 -2.32 -10.20
N ALA A 70 17.24 -3.55 -9.88
CA ALA A 70 16.06 -4.19 -10.45
C ALA A 70 14.79 -3.75 -9.71
N GLY A 71 13.67 -3.73 -10.43
CA GLY A 71 12.35 -3.39 -9.89
C GLY A 71 11.67 -2.27 -10.66
N THR A 72 10.37 -2.13 -10.45
CA THR A 72 9.59 -1.02 -11.03
C THR A 72 9.92 0.27 -10.28
N PRO A 73 10.40 1.33 -10.94
CA PRO A 73 10.63 2.62 -10.29
C PRO A 73 9.35 3.17 -9.67
N LEU A 74 9.47 3.77 -8.49
CA LEU A 74 8.41 4.40 -7.72
C LEU A 74 8.85 5.79 -7.27
N VAL A 75 8.03 6.79 -7.56
CA VAL A 75 8.18 8.14 -7.01
C VAL A 75 7.01 8.42 -6.08
N LEU A 76 7.28 8.39 -4.77
CA LEU A 76 6.32 8.79 -3.74
C LEU A 76 6.49 10.29 -3.47
N SER A 77 5.42 11.06 -3.56
CA SER A 77 5.39 12.48 -3.20
C SER A 77 4.35 12.73 -2.13
N GLY A 78 4.54 13.76 -1.32
CA GLY A 78 3.60 14.01 -0.25
C GLY A 78 3.82 15.31 0.49
N GLN A 79 2.99 15.52 1.51
CA GLN A 79 3.11 16.61 2.46
C GLN A 79 3.04 16.07 3.89
N VAL A 80 3.69 16.77 4.80
CA VAL A 80 3.49 16.63 6.24
C VAL A 80 2.69 17.84 6.72
N LEU A 81 1.53 17.57 7.29
CA LEU A 81 0.62 18.55 7.88
C LEU A 81 0.52 18.30 9.39
N ASN A 82 0.10 19.30 10.15
CA ASN A 82 -0.39 19.09 11.50
C ASN A 82 -1.92 18.88 11.51
N THR A 83 -2.48 18.62 12.69
CA THR A 83 -3.93 18.39 12.89
C THR A 83 -4.80 19.61 12.62
N ASN A 84 -4.22 20.78 12.32
CA ASN A 84 -4.93 21.98 11.85
C ASN A 84 -4.71 22.22 10.34
N CYS A 85 -4.29 21.18 9.63
CA CYS A 85 -4.00 21.18 8.19
C CYS A 85 -2.98 22.23 7.75
N LYS A 86 -2.02 22.56 8.63
CA LYS A 86 -0.91 23.45 8.30
C LYS A 86 0.33 22.65 7.94
N PRO A 87 1.06 23.04 6.88
CA PRO A 87 2.30 22.36 6.51
C PRO A 87 3.35 22.48 7.62
N VAL A 88 4.04 21.39 7.88
CA VAL A 88 5.10 21.31 8.91
C VAL A 88 6.44 21.12 8.21
N ALA A 89 7.30 22.14 8.32
CA ALA A 89 8.64 22.13 7.75
C ALA A 89 9.64 21.38 8.64
N ASN A 90 10.74 20.94 8.03
CA ASN A 90 11.87 20.30 8.73
C ASN A 90 11.47 19.05 9.52
N VAL A 91 10.48 18.31 9.01
CA VAL A 91 10.08 17.01 9.56
C VAL A 91 11.03 15.96 8.99
N LEU A 92 11.67 15.17 9.85
CA LEU A 92 12.46 14.02 9.42
C LEU A 92 11.53 12.96 8.83
N LEU A 93 11.88 12.44 7.64
CA LEU A 93 11.31 11.22 7.06
C LEU A 93 12.44 10.22 6.79
N ASP A 94 12.55 9.17 7.60
CA ASP A 94 13.58 8.13 7.47
C ASP A 94 12.95 6.83 6.97
N TRP A 95 13.34 6.43 5.77
CA TRP A 95 12.71 5.38 4.97
C TRP A 95 13.54 4.09 4.96
N TRP A 96 12.86 2.95 5.01
CA TRP A 96 13.45 1.65 4.70
C TRP A 96 12.43 0.72 4.07
N GLN A 97 12.90 -0.20 3.24
CA GLN A 97 12.06 -1.20 2.59
C GLN A 97 12.86 -2.42 2.17
N ALA A 98 12.16 -3.47 1.75
CA ALA A 98 12.74 -4.59 1.02
C ALA A 98 13.04 -4.19 -0.44
N ASP A 99 13.90 -4.94 -1.11
CA ASP A 99 14.08 -4.86 -2.56
C ASP A 99 12.97 -5.55 -3.35
N ASN A 100 13.05 -5.54 -4.68
CA ASN A 100 12.05 -6.14 -5.55
C ASN A 100 11.86 -7.66 -5.34
N GLY A 101 12.83 -8.35 -4.72
CA GLY A 101 12.76 -9.75 -4.34
C GLY A 101 12.17 -9.99 -2.94
N GLY A 102 11.94 -8.93 -2.16
CA GLY A 102 11.44 -9.04 -0.78
C GLY A 102 12.56 -9.13 0.26
N GLU A 103 13.81 -8.84 -0.09
CA GLU A 103 14.95 -8.92 0.83
C GLU A 103 15.34 -7.54 1.37
N TYR A 104 15.58 -7.46 2.68
CA TYR A 104 16.11 -6.26 3.34
C TYR A 104 17.64 -6.30 3.39
N ASP A 105 18.29 -5.16 3.12
CA ASP A 105 19.72 -4.99 3.41
C ASP A 105 19.93 -4.77 4.92
N ASN A 106 20.55 -5.74 5.59
CA ASN A 106 20.86 -5.69 7.03
C ASN A 106 22.34 -5.39 7.32
N LYS A 107 23.13 -5.03 6.31
CA LYS A 107 24.56 -4.75 6.44
C LYS A 107 24.93 -3.33 6.02
N GLY A 108 24.23 -2.79 5.03
CA GLY A 108 24.42 -1.46 4.51
C GLY A 108 23.15 -0.63 4.54
N PHE A 109 23.08 0.32 3.59
CA PHE A 109 21.98 1.25 3.47
C PHE A 109 21.23 1.13 2.14
N ARG A 110 21.37 0.02 1.40
CA ARG A 110 20.61 -0.17 0.16
C ARG A 110 19.11 -0.09 0.47
N LEU A 111 18.39 0.75 -0.29
CA LEU A 111 16.98 1.04 -0.05
C LEU A 111 16.66 1.61 1.35
N ARG A 112 17.59 2.40 1.89
CA ARG A 112 17.45 3.16 3.15
C ARG A 112 17.94 4.59 3.00
N GLY A 113 17.28 5.54 3.63
CA GLY A 113 17.71 6.94 3.59
C GLY A 113 16.71 7.86 4.25
N HIS A 114 17.18 9.01 4.69
CA HIS A 114 16.32 10.03 5.28
C HIS A 114 16.38 11.35 4.54
N GLN A 115 15.34 12.15 4.72
CA GLN A 115 15.24 13.50 4.20
C GLN A 115 14.41 14.35 5.16
N TYR A 116 14.33 15.65 4.89
CA TYR A 116 13.50 16.58 5.65
C TYR A 116 12.43 17.19 4.75
N SER A 117 11.24 17.42 5.31
CA SER A 117 10.20 18.16 4.61
C SER A 117 10.62 19.61 4.35
N ASP A 118 10.22 20.15 3.19
CA ASP A 118 10.51 21.53 2.81
C ASP A 118 9.68 22.55 3.63
N ARG A 119 9.88 23.85 3.36
CA ARG A 119 9.13 24.94 4.02
C ARG A 119 7.60 24.86 3.88
N ASN A 120 7.11 24.12 2.90
CA ASN A 120 5.69 23.86 2.63
C ASN A 120 5.29 22.44 3.06
N GLY A 121 6.10 21.78 3.89
CA GLY A 121 5.86 20.42 4.37
C GLY A 121 6.04 19.34 3.30
N ARG A 122 6.54 19.65 2.11
CA ARG A 122 6.61 18.69 1.00
C ARG A 122 7.83 17.78 1.12
N PHE A 123 7.67 16.53 0.66
CA PHE A 123 8.76 15.58 0.48
C PHE A 123 8.59 14.80 -0.82
N GLN A 124 9.69 14.18 -1.28
CA GLN A 124 9.67 13.25 -2.40
C GLN A 124 10.65 12.11 -2.15
N LEU A 125 10.24 10.87 -2.38
CA LEU A 125 11.06 9.69 -2.31
C LEU A 125 11.10 9.03 -3.70
N GLU A 126 12.30 8.83 -4.23
CA GLU A 126 12.53 7.97 -5.39
C GLU A 126 13.06 6.62 -4.93
N THR A 127 12.39 5.55 -5.33
CA THR A 127 12.72 4.18 -4.93
C THR A 127 12.18 3.19 -5.97
N ILE A 128 12.10 1.91 -5.62
CA ILE A 128 11.41 0.88 -6.38
C ILE A 128 10.19 0.37 -5.60
N VAL A 129 9.24 -0.23 -6.32
CA VAL A 129 8.19 -1.06 -5.73
C VAL A 129 8.86 -2.26 -5.03
N PRO A 130 8.78 -2.38 -3.68
CA PRO A 130 9.40 -3.47 -2.93
C PRO A 130 8.70 -4.78 -3.27
N GLY A 131 9.40 -5.91 -3.21
CA GLY A 131 8.84 -7.25 -3.35
C GLY A 131 7.99 -7.67 -2.14
N LEU A 132 7.30 -8.80 -2.28
CA LEU A 132 6.58 -9.42 -1.17
C LEU A 132 7.53 -10.31 -0.38
N TYR A 133 7.31 -10.40 0.93
CA TYR A 133 7.98 -11.36 1.80
C TYR A 133 6.98 -12.02 2.77
N PRO A 134 7.30 -13.20 3.33
CA PRO A 134 6.32 -14.04 4.02
C PRO A 134 5.53 -13.31 5.13
N GLY A 135 4.20 -13.44 5.08
CA GLY A 135 3.30 -12.97 6.13
C GLY A 135 2.95 -11.48 6.10
N ARG A 136 3.47 -10.72 5.14
CA ARG A 136 3.23 -9.27 5.03
C ARG A 136 2.69 -8.90 3.65
N THR A 137 1.86 -7.86 3.60
CA THR A 137 1.50 -7.21 2.34
C THR A 137 2.61 -6.26 1.90
N ARG A 138 2.57 -5.73 0.67
CA ARG A 138 3.60 -4.80 0.18
C ARG A 138 3.53 -3.47 0.92
N HIS A 139 4.67 -2.99 1.40
CA HIS A 139 4.75 -1.74 2.17
C HIS A 139 6.10 -1.04 2.08
N LEU A 140 6.10 0.24 2.42
CA LEU A 140 7.27 1.06 2.72
C LEU A 140 7.26 1.37 4.22
N HIS A 141 8.39 1.25 4.91
CA HIS A 141 8.47 1.73 6.28
C HIS A 141 8.95 3.18 6.35
N VAL A 142 8.51 3.89 7.38
CA VAL A 142 8.94 5.26 7.63
C VAL A 142 8.95 5.59 9.12
N LYS A 143 9.96 6.35 9.54
CA LYS A 143 9.93 7.15 10.76
C LYS A 143 9.69 8.60 10.39
N VAL A 144 8.70 9.22 11.02
CA VAL A 144 8.32 10.62 10.82
C VAL A 144 8.52 11.35 12.14
N GLN A 145 9.28 12.44 12.15
CA GLN A 145 9.52 13.22 13.37
C GLN A 145 9.51 14.72 13.09
N ALA A 146 8.46 15.38 13.57
CA ALA A 146 8.41 16.84 13.57
C ALA A 146 9.42 17.43 14.58
N PRO A 147 9.89 18.67 14.39
CA PRO A 147 10.82 19.32 15.31
C PRO A 147 10.33 19.27 16.76
N ASN A 148 11.17 18.78 17.67
CA ASN A 148 10.89 18.64 19.10
C ASN A 148 9.72 17.70 19.47
N GLN A 149 9.26 16.86 18.53
CA GLN A 149 8.20 15.88 18.76
C GLN A 149 8.74 14.46 18.89
N ARG A 150 7.89 13.56 19.38
CA ARG A 150 8.19 12.12 19.40
C ARG A 150 8.22 11.58 17.97
N ILE A 151 9.05 10.55 17.76
CA ILE A 151 9.08 9.81 16.50
C ILE A 151 7.78 9.02 16.34
N LEU A 152 7.08 9.25 15.23
CA LEU A 152 6.07 8.34 14.70
C LEU A 152 6.79 7.26 13.90
N THR A 153 6.55 5.99 14.23
CA THR A 153 6.94 4.87 13.37
C THR A 153 5.68 4.32 12.73
N THR A 154 5.69 4.19 11.40
CA THR A 154 4.53 3.67 10.66
C THR A 154 4.98 3.04 9.35
N GLN A 155 4.01 2.61 8.54
CA GLN A 155 4.23 1.97 7.25
C GLN A 155 3.22 2.51 6.24
N LEU A 156 3.56 2.52 4.95
CA LEU A 156 2.65 2.87 3.87
C LEU A 156 2.37 1.65 3.01
N PHE A 157 1.09 1.38 2.73
CA PHE A 157 0.64 0.21 1.99
C PHE A 157 0.27 0.53 0.55
N PHE A 158 0.40 -0.47 -0.32
CA PHE A 158 -0.01 -0.40 -1.70
C PHE A 158 -1.49 -0.78 -1.83
N PRO A 159 -2.29 -0.04 -2.61
CA PRO A 159 -3.67 -0.40 -2.90
C PRO A 159 -3.73 -1.68 -3.73
N ASP A 160 -4.87 -2.38 -3.65
CA ASP A 160 -5.19 -3.56 -4.47
C ASP A 160 -4.23 -4.76 -4.36
N GLU A 161 -3.37 -4.78 -3.34
CA GLU A 161 -2.57 -5.96 -3.02
C GLU A 161 -3.44 -7.07 -2.41
N PRO A 162 -3.47 -8.29 -2.99
CA PRO A 162 -4.27 -9.39 -2.44
C PRO A 162 -3.91 -9.75 -1.00
N HIS A 163 -2.66 -9.46 -0.58
CA HIS A 163 -2.17 -9.72 0.77
C HIS A 163 -2.69 -8.73 1.82
N ASN A 164 -3.25 -7.58 1.43
CA ASN A 164 -3.84 -6.61 2.37
C ASN A 164 -4.92 -7.26 3.24
N GLN A 165 -5.69 -8.22 2.70
CA GLN A 165 -6.75 -8.91 3.44
C GLN A 165 -6.25 -9.93 4.47
N ARG A 166 -4.95 -10.25 4.45
CA ARG A 166 -4.35 -11.31 5.27
C ARG A 166 -3.25 -10.79 6.20
N ASP A 167 -2.67 -9.63 5.90
CA ASP A 167 -1.70 -8.99 6.77
C ASP A 167 -2.42 -8.43 8.01
N ARG A 168 -1.98 -8.89 9.19
CA ARG A 168 -2.62 -8.56 10.48
C ARG A 168 -2.44 -7.12 10.91
N ILE A 169 -1.43 -6.43 10.35
CA ILE A 169 -1.13 -5.04 10.69
C ILE A 169 -1.44 -4.09 9.53
N PHE A 170 -2.12 -4.56 8.49
CA PHE A 170 -2.61 -3.70 7.42
C PHE A 170 -3.64 -2.71 7.97
N ASP A 171 -3.46 -1.44 7.63
CA ASP A 171 -4.39 -0.36 7.96
C ASP A 171 -4.76 0.42 6.69
N PRO A 172 -6.05 0.50 6.31
CA PRO A 172 -6.47 1.25 5.13
C PRO A 172 -6.19 2.77 5.23
N ALA A 173 -6.02 3.35 6.41
CA ALA A 173 -5.64 4.76 6.58
C ALA A 173 -4.21 5.06 6.10
N LEU A 174 -3.40 4.01 5.91
CA LEU A 174 -2.02 4.08 5.48
C LEU A 174 -1.83 3.70 3.99
N LEU A 175 -2.93 3.62 3.22
CA LEU A 175 -2.88 3.38 1.79
C LEU A 175 -2.34 4.60 1.02
N MET A 176 -1.37 4.35 0.16
CA MET A 176 -0.93 5.33 -0.82
C MET A 176 -1.92 5.43 -1.99
N ALA A 177 -2.09 6.63 -2.54
CA ALA A 177 -2.77 6.80 -3.82
C ALA A 177 -1.77 6.52 -4.95
N ILE A 178 -1.92 5.39 -5.66
CA ILE A 178 -0.96 4.97 -6.70
C ILE A 178 -1.54 5.16 -8.11
N ARG A 179 -0.70 5.64 -9.01
CA ARG A 179 -0.97 5.77 -10.45
C ARG A 179 0.23 5.33 -11.28
N GLN A 180 -0.04 4.64 -12.38
CA GLN A 180 0.99 4.26 -13.35
C GLN A 180 1.31 5.45 -14.27
N LYS A 181 2.60 5.70 -14.55
CA LYS A 181 3.06 6.68 -15.54
C LYS A 181 4.21 6.09 -16.36
N GLY A 182 3.88 5.49 -17.51
CA GLY A 182 4.84 4.71 -18.30
C GLY A 182 5.35 3.53 -17.47
N ASP A 183 6.66 3.34 -17.39
CA ASP A 183 7.30 2.27 -16.61
C ASP A 183 7.50 2.63 -15.12
N THR A 184 7.11 3.83 -14.70
CA THR A 184 7.25 4.32 -13.32
C THR A 184 5.90 4.41 -12.63
N GLN A 185 5.83 3.94 -11.39
CA GLN A 185 4.69 4.22 -10.51
C GLN A 185 4.88 5.58 -9.82
N ARG A 186 3.78 6.31 -9.65
CA ARG A 186 3.73 7.46 -8.76
C ARG A 186 2.78 7.17 -7.62
N ALA A 187 3.21 7.50 -6.42
CA ALA A 187 2.42 7.41 -5.21
C ALA A 187 2.28 8.78 -4.57
N ASP A 188 1.13 9.02 -3.94
CA ASP A 188 0.88 10.21 -3.15
C ASP A 188 0.38 9.81 -1.74
N TYR A 189 0.93 10.43 -0.69
CA TYR A 189 0.49 10.25 0.70
C TYR A 189 0.72 11.51 1.53
N THR A 190 -0.18 11.80 2.47
CA THR A 190 -0.08 12.94 3.39
C THR A 190 0.09 12.41 4.81
N PHE A 191 1.15 12.83 5.50
CA PHE A 191 1.30 12.57 6.93
C PHE A 191 0.63 13.68 7.74
N VAL A 192 -0.09 13.30 8.79
CA VAL A 192 -0.63 14.22 9.80
C VAL A 192 0.10 13.95 11.12
N VAL A 193 0.74 14.98 11.68
CA VAL A 193 1.54 14.87 12.90
C VAL A 193 1.04 15.81 14.00
N ASN A 194 1.31 15.45 15.25
CA ASN A 194 1.07 16.33 16.40
C ASN A 194 2.20 17.36 16.47
N ALA A 195 2.07 18.48 15.75
CA ALA A 195 3.08 19.56 15.68
C ALA A 195 2.46 20.95 15.82
#